data_AF-A0A933MQL5-F1
#
_entry.id   AF-A0A933MQL5-F1
#
_cell.length_a   1.000
_cell.length_b   1.000
_cell.length_c   1.000
_cell.angle_alpha   90.00
_cell.angle_beta   90.00
_cell.angle_gamma   90.00
#
_symmetry.space_group_name_H-M   'P 1'
#
loop_
_entity.id
_entity.type
_entity.pdbx_description
1 polymer ?
#
loop_
_entity_poly.entity_id
_entity_poly.type
_entity_poly.pdbx_seq_one_letter_code
_entity_poly.pdbx_strand_id
1 'polypeptide(L)'
;MAKSKVAILRTSPATVLQDYHRLMNLADYQNVLPKDVDTALKINISWHFFYPGSSTTPWQLEGVIRAMKKDGYNTDLIHACHNRTVVIDAHLGERENKQINVINAHGLKNVHLYEGEEWIHIRDAVG
;
A
#
# COMPACT_ATOMS: atom_id res chain seq x y z
N MET A 1 0.12 28.05 7.07
CA MET A 1 -0.11 26.63 6.73
C MET A 1 -0.02 26.48 5.21
N ALA A 2 0.70 25.48 4.71
CA ALA A 2 0.69 25.17 3.28
C ALA A 2 -0.72 24.71 2.88
N LYS A 3 -1.19 25.10 1.69
CA LYS A 3 -2.47 24.62 1.16
C LYS A 3 -2.32 23.15 0.73
N SER A 4 -3.29 22.31 1.08
CA SER A 4 -3.32 20.92 0.61
C SER A 4 -3.42 20.85 -0.91
N LYS A 5 -2.67 19.94 -1.53
CA LYS A 5 -2.75 19.64 -2.97
C LYS A 5 -3.65 18.41 -3.18
N VAL A 6 -4.63 18.54 -4.06
CA VAL A 6 -5.54 17.44 -4.44
C VAL A 6 -5.40 17.22 -5.93
N ALA A 7 -5.10 15.98 -6.33
CA ALA A 7 -5.03 15.56 -7.73
C ALA A 7 -6.21 14.64 -8.05
N ILE A 8 -6.92 14.93 -9.13
CA ILE A 8 -8.03 14.11 -9.64
C ILE A 8 -7.77 13.84 -11.11
N LEU A 9 -7.93 12.58 -11.51
CA LEU A 9 -7.71 12.15 -12.88
C LEU A 9 -8.86 11.24 -13.31
N ARG A 10 -9.33 11.41 -14.55
CA ARG A 10 -10.17 10.41 -15.22
C ARG A 10 -9.26 9.30 -15.75
N THR A 11 -9.61 8.05 -15.46
CA THR A 11 -8.84 6.87 -15.86
C THR A 11 -9.68 5.90 -16.71
N SER A 12 -9.01 4.92 -17.32
CA SER A 12 -9.63 3.82 -18.04
C SER A 12 -8.89 2.51 -17.73
N PRO A 13 -9.50 1.32 -17.92
CA PRO A 13 -8.81 0.05 -17.74
C PRO A 13 -7.51 -0.05 -18.56
N ALA A 14 -7.47 0.56 -19.75
CA ALA A 14 -6.30 0.55 -20.63
C ALA A 14 -5.12 1.39 -20.11
N THR A 15 -5.37 2.40 -19.27
CA THR A 15 -4.37 3.39 -18.84
C THR A 15 -4.12 3.38 -17.33
N VAL A 16 -4.89 2.61 -16.55
CA VAL A 16 -4.93 2.69 -15.08
C VAL A 16 -3.55 2.68 -14.39
N LEU A 17 -2.60 1.85 -14.88
CA LEU A 17 -1.26 1.77 -14.28
C LEU A 17 -0.41 3.03 -14.58
N GLN A 18 -0.50 3.57 -15.79
CA GLN A 18 0.15 4.83 -16.14
C GLN A 18 -0.51 6.00 -15.41
N ASP A 19 -1.82 5.93 -15.24
CA ASP A 19 -2.61 6.94 -14.55
C ASP A 19 -2.25 7.03 -13.07
N TYR A 20 -1.92 5.93 -12.39
CA TYR A 20 -1.38 5.97 -11.03
C TYR A 20 -0.05 6.72 -10.95
N HIS A 21 0.90 6.45 -11.87
CA HIS A 21 2.17 7.19 -11.92
C HIS A 21 1.93 8.69 -12.10
N ARG A 22 1.03 9.07 -13.02
CA ARG A 22 0.66 10.47 -13.23
C ARG A 22 -0.03 11.07 -12.00
N LEU A 23 -0.98 10.36 -11.39
CA LEU A 23 -1.76 10.83 -10.24
C LEU A 23 -0.87 11.11 -9.04
N MET A 24 0.04 10.18 -8.70
CA MET A 24 0.96 10.34 -7.57
C MET A 24 1.89 11.54 -7.77
N ASN A 25 2.42 11.72 -8.99
CA ASN A 25 3.27 12.86 -9.30
C ASN A 25 2.51 14.19 -9.38
N LEU A 26 1.24 14.20 -9.83
CA LEU A 26 0.38 15.39 -9.73
C LEU A 26 0.15 15.80 -8.27
N ALA A 27 0.15 14.84 -7.33
CA ALA A 27 0.04 15.09 -5.89
C ALA A 27 1.38 15.46 -5.22
N ASP A 28 2.48 15.56 -5.98
CA ASP A 28 3.84 15.83 -5.47
C ASP A 28 4.29 14.88 -4.34
N TYR A 29 3.89 13.60 -4.39
CA TYR A 29 4.13 12.67 -3.28
C TYR A 29 5.62 12.52 -2.89
N GLN A 30 6.54 12.72 -3.85
CA GLN A 30 7.98 12.66 -3.62
C GLN A 30 8.51 13.78 -2.70
N ASN A 31 7.75 14.85 -2.51
CA ASN A 31 8.13 15.94 -1.60
C ASN A 31 7.87 15.60 -0.13
N VAL A 32 7.08 14.57 0.15
CA VAL A 32 6.65 14.20 1.50
C VAL A 32 7.01 12.77 1.89
N LEU A 33 7.28 11.90 0.92
CA LEU A 33 7.70 10.53 1.13
C LEU A 33 9.20 10.39 0.80
N PRO A 34 10.08 10.21 1.81
CA PRO A 34 11.51 10.03 1.58
C PRO A 34 11.80 8.72 0.84
N LYS A 35 12.89 8.68 0.07
CA LYS A 35 13.28 7.50 -0.74
C LYS A 35 14.21 6.54 -0.01
N ASP A 36 14.79 6.99 1.09
CA ASP A 36 15.86 6.36 1.85
C ASP A 36 15.39 5.74 3.17
N VAL A 37 14.06 5.63 3.36
CA VAL A 37 13.44 5.05 4.54
C VAL A 37 12.49 3.92 4.15
N ASP A 38 12.28 3.00 5.08
CA ASP A 38 11.26 1.96 4.94
C ASP A 38 9.88 2.59 4.72
N THR A 39 9.22 2.18 3.65
CA THR A 39 7.88 2.60 3.26
C THR A 39 6.92 1.42 3.35
N ALA A 40 5.94 1.54 4.25
CA ALA A 40 4.85 0.58 4.37
C ALA A 40 3.70 0.94 3.41
N LEU A 41 3.48 0.10 2.41
CA LEU A 41 2.26 0.09 1.60
C LEU A 41 1.15 -0.62 2.38
N LYS A 42 0.31 0.17 3.02
CA LYS A 42 -0.79 -0.34 3.83
C LYS A 42 -1.91 -0.92 2.95
N ILE A 43 -2.03 -2.24 2.92
CA ILE A 43 -3.09 -2.92 2.17
C ILE A 43 -4.34 -2.96 3.04
N ASN A 44 -5.40 -2.29 2.59
CA ASN A 44 -6.69 -2.27 3.27
C ASN A 44 -7.60 -3.33 2.68
N ILE A 45 -8.16 -4.15 3.55
CA ILE A 45 -9.14 -5.18 3.23
C ILE A 45 -10.32 -4.92 4.16
N SER A 46 -11.54 -4.85 3.61
CA SER A 46 -12.76 -4.70 4.43
C SER A 46 -13.43 -6.04 4.75
N TRP A 47 -13.24 -7.04 3.87
CA TRP A 47 -13.66 -8.43 4.02
C TRP A 47 -12.73 -9.33 3.21
N HIS A 48 -12.71 -10.63 3.50
CA HIS A 48 -11.95 -11.60 2.71
C HIS A 48 -12.38 -11.68 1.25
N PHE A 49 -13.64 -11.36 0.97
CA PHE A 49 -14.17 -11.38 -0.39
C PHE A 49 -13.78 -10.11 -1.15
N PHE A 50 -13.60 -10.28 -2.45
CA PHE A 50 -13.32 -9.16 -3.33
C PHE A 50 -14.57 -8.29 -3.52
N TYR A 51 -14.54 -7.08 -2.95
CA TYR A 51 -15.54 -6.04 -3.14
C TYR A 51 -14.87 -4.79 -3.75
N PRO A 52 -15.11 -4.50 -5.05
CA PRO A 52 -14.60 -3.29 -5.67
C PRO A 52 -14.93 -2.04 -4.85
N GLY A 53 -13.93 -1.19 -4.62
CA GLY A 53 -14.09 0.06 -3.87
C GLY A 53 -14.05 -0.07 -2.34
N SER A 54 -13.99 -1.30 -1.80
CA SER A 54 -13.88 -1.54 -0.33
C SER A 54 -12.53 -2.10 0.10
N SER A 55 -11.79 -2.72 -0.81
CA SER A 55 -10.45 -3.26 -0.59
C SER A 55 -9.46 -2.65 -1.58
N THR A 56 -8.17 -2.58 -1.21
CA THR A 56 -7.09 -2.25 -2.13
C THR A 56 -7.11 -3.23 -3.30
N THR A 57 -7.30 -2.73 -4.51
CA THR A 57 -7.38 -3.57 -5.70
C THR A 57 -5.99 -3.97 -6.18
N PRO A 58 -5.83 -5.11 -6.87
CA PRO A 58 -4.51 -5.52 -7.36
C PRO A 58 -3.92 -4.51 -8.35
N TRP A 59 -4.73 -3.87 -9.21
CA TRP A 59 -4.24 -2.82 -10.13
C TRP A 59 -3.86 -1.52 -9.42
N GLN A 60 -4.49 -1.20 -8.28
CA GLN A 60 -4.08 -0.07 -7.45
C GLN A 60 -2.70 -0.32 -6.84
N LEU A 61 -2.52 -1.50 -6.25
CA LEU A 61 -1.27 -1.92 -5.64
C LEU A 61 -0.13 -1.95 -6.67
N GLU A 62 -0.38 -2.59 -7.82
CA GLU A 62 0.53 -2.63 -8.98
C GLU A 62 0.91 -1.22 -9.44
N GLY A 63 -0.09 -0.35 -9.64
CA GLY A 63 0.12 1.02 -10.12
C GLY A 63 0.99 1.85 -9.17
N VAL A 64 0.75 1.75 -7.87
CA VAL A 64 1.55 2.45 -6.84
C VAL A 64 2.98 1.92 -6.81
N ILE A 65 3.16 0.59 -6.77
CA ILE A 65 4.50 -0.03 -6.72
C ILE A 65 5.29 0.37 -7.97
N ARG A 66 4.70 0.27 -9.17
CA ARG A 66 5.35 0.67 -10.43
C ARG A 66 5.69 2.15 -10.47
N ALA A 67 4.82 3.02 -9.96
CA ALA A 67 5.08 4.44 -9.88
C ALA A 67 6.30 4.74 -9.00
N MET A 68 6.33 4.17 -7.79
CA MET A 68 7.46 4.31 -6.87
C MET A 68 8.77 3.79 -7.46
N LYS A 69 8.77 2.58 -8.05
CA LYS A 69 9.96 2.04 -8.72
C LYS A 69 10.44 2.96 -9.85
N LYS A 70 9.52 3.45 -10.69
CA LYS A 70 9.83 4.37 -11.79
C LYS A 70 10.40 5.70 -11.31
N ASP A 71 9.94 6.18 -10.16
CA ASP A 71 10.40 7.42 -9.55
C ASP A 71 11.68 7.23 -8.69
N GLY A 72 12.27 6.03 -8.68
CA GLY A 72 13.57 5.75 -8.10
C GLY A 72 13.55 5.38 -6.61
N TYR A 73 12.42 4.92 -6.09
CA TYR A 73 12.37 4.32 -4.74
C TYR A 73 13.02 2.94 -4.76
N ASN A 74 13.83 2.64 -3.74
CA ASN A 74 14.43 1.32 -3.61
C ASN A 74 13.37 0.28 -3.25
N THR A 75 13.26 -0.78 -4.06
CA THR A 75 12.30 -1.87 -3.85
C THR A 75 12.53 -2.57 -2.51
N ASP A 76 13.77 -2.67 -2.03
CA ASP A 76 14.11 -3.34 -0.77
C ASP A 76 13.57 -2.61 0.48
N LEU A 77 13.21 -1.33 0.32
CA LEU A 77 12.63 -0.48 1.37
C LEU A 77 11.11 -0.38 1.25
N ILE A 78 10.48 -1.04 0.28
CA ILE A 78 9.02 -1.02 0.11
C ILE A 78 8.44 -2.33 0.64
N HIS A 79 7.54 -2.23 1.62
CA HIS A 79 6.92 -3.40 2.26
C HIS A 79 5.42 -3.35 2.07
N ALA A 80 4.82 -4.48 1.74
CA ALA A 80 3.38 -4.66 1.90
C ALA A 80 3.09 -4.90 3.38
N CYS A 81 2.12 -4.20 3.94
CA CYS A 81 1.81 -4.32 5.37
C CYS A 81 0.32 -4.55 5.62
N HIS A 82 0.02 -5.57 6.43
CA HIS A 82 -1.31 -5.93 6.89
C HIS A 82 -1.44 -5.65 8.40
N ASN A 83 -2.60 -5.19 8.86
CA ASN A 83 -2.95 -5.15 10.29
C ASN A 83 -4.06 -6.15 10.55
N ARG A 84 -4.13 -6.63 11.79
CA ARG A 84 -5.27 -7.41 12.25
C ARG A 84 -6.45 -6.47 12.43
N THR A 85 -7.59 -6.84 11.87
CA THR A 85 -8.87 -6.26 12.22
C THR A 85 -9.75 -7.37 12.80
N VAL A 86 -10.76 -7.00 13.58
CA VAL A 86 -11.58 -7.93 14.36
C VAL A 86 -12.39 -8.93 13.51
N VAL A 87 -12.51 -8.71 12.20
CA VAL A 87 -13.35 -9.51 11.30
C VAL A 87 -12.60 -10.06 10.09
N ILE A 88 -11.26 -9.95 10.06
CA ILE A 88 -10.45 -10.30 8.88
C ILE A 88 -9.17 -11.08 9.25
N ASP A 89 -9.07 -12.28 8.70
CA ASP A 89 -7.85 -13.02 8.35
C ASP A 89 -7.18 -12.39 7.10
N ALA A 90 -6.08 -11.69 7.34
CA ALA A 90 -5.34 -11.00 6.29
C ALA A 90 -4.74 -11.97 5.24
N HIS A 91 -4.33 -13.18 5.63
CA HIS A 91 -3.77 -14.19 4.73
C HIS A 91 -4.82 -14.75 3.77
N LEU A 92 -6.02 -15.00 4.27
CA LEU A 92 -7.14 -15.36 3.42
C LEU A 92 -7.47 -14.18 2.48
N GLY A 93 -7.57 -12.97 3.03
CA GLY A 93 -7.94 -11.77 2.29
C GLY A 93 -6.98 -11.44 1.14
N GLU A 94 -5.68 -11.46 1.38
CA GLU A 94 -4.65 -11.13 0.38
C GLU A 94 -4.64 -12.10 -0.80
N ARG A 95 -4.96 -13.37 -0.54
CA ARG A 95 -5.07 -14.41 -1.56
C ARG A 95 -6.34 -14.27 -2.38
N GLU A 96 -7.47 -14.01 -1.74
CA GLU A 96 -8.76 -13.89 -2.44
C GLU A 96 -8.86 -12.57 -3.23
N ASN A 97 -8.26 -11.49 -2.72
CA ASN A 97 -8.17 -10.19 -3.41
C ASN A 97 -6.99 -10.11 -4.39
N LYS A 98 -6.21 -11.19 -4.54
CA LYS A 98 -5.07 -11.31 -5.48
C LYS A 98 -3.93 -10.32 -5.22
N GLN A 99 -3.87 -9.75 -4.02
CA GLN A 99 -2.83 -8.80 -3.61
C GLN A 99 -1.49 -9.52 -3.47
N ILE A 100 -1.47 -10.73 -2.90
CA ILE A 100 -0.26 -11.52 -2.70
C ILE A 100 0.49 -11.80 -4.02
N ASN A 101 -0.23 -11.94 -5.13
CA ASN A 101 0.37 -12.16 -6.45
C ASN A 101 1.17 -10.94 -6.92
N VAL A 102 0.65 -9.72 -6.68
CA VAL A 102 1.33 -8.46 -7.00
C VAL A 102 2.58 -8.30 -6.14
N ILE A 103 2.47 -8.60 -4.84
CA ILE A 103 3.58 -8.54 -3.89
C ILE A 103 4.72 -9.48 -4.29
N ASN A 104 4.39 -10.74 -4.58
CA ASN A 104 5.36 -11.74 -5.03
C ASN A 104 5.99 -11.36 -6.37
N ALA A 105 5.21 -10.85 -7.34
CA ALA A 105 5.72 -10.42 -8.64
C ALA A 105 6.75 -9.29 -8.54
N HIS A 106 6.67 -8.46 -7.50
CA HIS A 106 7.60 -7.37 -7.25
C HIS A 106 8.70 -7.68 -6.23
N GLY A 107 8.67 -8.86 -5.61
CA GLY A 107 9.63 -9.29 -4.59
C GLY A 107 9.58 -8.49 -3.29
N LEU A 108 8.43 -7.89 -2.96
CA LEU A 108 8.31 -7.09 -1.74
C LEU A 108 8.12 -7.98 -0.52
N LYS A 109 8.63 -7.55 0.64
CA LYS A 109 8.30 -8.20 1.91
C LYS A 109 6.83 -8.01 2.22
N ASN A 110 6.19 -9.08 2.69
CA ASN A 110 4.80 -9.06 3.11
C ASN A 110 4.68 -9.20 4.62
N VAL A 111 4.48 -8.08 5.30
CA VAL A 111 4.56 -7.98 6.75
C VAL A 111 3.17 -7.96 7.37
N HIS A 112 2.90 -8.93 8.24
CA HIS A 112 1.71 -8.97 9.07
C HIS A 112 2.06 -8.37 10.44
N LEU A 113 1.76 -7.08 10.63
CA LEU A 113 2.25 -6.24 11.75
C LEU A 113 1.83 -6.70 13.15
N TYR A 114 1.15 -7.84 13.27
CA TYR A 114 0.60 -8.39 14.50
C TYR A 114 1.14 -9.80 14.80
N GLU A 115 2.11 -10.27 14.01
CA GLU A 115 2.69 -11.61 14.10
C GLU A 115 4.16 -11.49 14.52
N GLY A 116 4.53 -12.16 15.61
CA GLY A 116 5.92 -12.24 16.05
C GLY A 116 6.43 -11.08 16.90
N GLU A 117 5.63 -10.04 17.13
CA GLU A 117 6.02 -8.88 17.93
C GLU A 117 5.68 -9.06 19.42
N GLU A 118 6.55 -8.57 20.30
CA GLU A 118 6.29 -8.52 21.75
C GLU A 118 5.26 -7.43 22.08
N TRP A 119 4.27 -7.77 22.89
CA TRP A 119 3.30 -6.81 23.38
C TRP A 119 3.92 -5.97 24.50
N ILE A 120 3.95 -4.65 24.30
CA ILE A 120 4.36 -3.70 25.34
C ILE A 120 3.14 -3.07 26.02
N HIS A 121 3.31 -2.65 27.27
CA HIS A 121 2.26 -1.94 27.98
C HIS A 121 2.06 -0.54 27.36
N ILE A 122 0.80 -0.08 27.22
CA ILE A 122 0.52 1.20 26.55
C ILE A 122 1.24 2.38 27.20
N ARG A 123 1.41 2.37 28.53
CA ARG A 123 2.17 3.40 29.26
C ARG A 123 3.63 3.48 28.81
N ASP A 124 4.26 2.34 28.53
CA ASP A 124 5.64 2.30 28.07
C ASP A 124 5.78 2.83 26.62
N ALA A 125 4.70 2.72 25.83
CA ALA A 125 4.68 3.18 24.44
C ALA A 125 4.45 4.70 24.29
N VAL A 126 3.66 5.32 25.18
CA VAL A 126 3.20 6.71 25.03
C VAL A 126 3.70 7.69 26.09
N GLY A 127 4.33 7.20 27.17
CA GLY A 127 4.75 8.01 28.32
C GLY A 127 3.65 8.17 29.36
#